data_AF-A0A7X7VTU9-F1
#
_entry.id   AF-A0A7X7VTU9-F1
#
_cell.length_a   1.000
_cell.length_b   1.000
_cell.length_c   1.000
_cell.angle_alpha   90.00
_cell.angle_beta   90.00
_cell.angle_gamma   90.00
#
_symmetry.space_group_name_H-M   'P 1'
#
loop_
_entity.id
_entity.type
_entity.pdbx_description
1 polymer ?
#
loop_
_entity_poly.entity_id
_entity_poly.type
_entity_poly.pdbx_seq_one_letter_code
_entity_poly.pdbx_strand_id
1 'polypeptide(L)'
;MKRYLFFTIGNRDLQGTYEISVGKRRKPIKVAELDPQEQDSISVYLSESFKEPKRDERLERQYRTGITFPIFCKTLEYLHEKRITRIDGLFLIATNRSKVLPKLEEIKNAWNANIEEIEKDPKWVELADYLEDGILYHARNDATSITAHFMQRRIKANNIPMLGISIDNVWVLDLGLYGSFDPILKLDSGKKAGVEVLGKADINTLDFFEYELYEALKPHFGSLENSRIYLGTHSGGMPMMQRALDNVLQSAVNYATYERIFTSEYLSYQIDNRLQGRFLTWLKKMNDNVLRLDLGTALYYCERIQNSNQGRADSDHFDRLNALIRKAMNYSASRAGWFEGFAALIFRGLYSMNMNEVIVWMKSMAESSYMKLLKDQQGVLWEKIQVEDKRVIHFPNAQGKKEDTSIHLFILIRKVDEEKLRKAFEDYISLFVNPNTLEDSLEWQRLGNIRNDLLHKGRPVYPKDTQDLLTFMRINPKDIARAIANLQDNNLDKIIEFESACLTNDFFVPLARIAGFTGTILQERKWSQRFFEALHRTATED
;
A
#
# COMPACT_ATOMS: atom_id res chain seq x y z
N MET A 1 -3.81 -2.37 19.24
CA MET A 1 -3.59 -1.72 17.93
C MET A 1 -3.33 -0.23 18.17
N LYS A 2 -2.22 0.29 17.65
CA LYS A 2 -1.89 1.73 17.75
C LYS A 2 -2.86 2.56 16.91
N ARG A 3 -3.08 3.81 17.27
CA ARG A 3 -3.97 4.76 16.61
C ARG A 3 -3.18 5.99 16.19
N TYR A 4 -3.22 6.31 14.91
CA TYR A 4 -2.56 7.50 14.36
C TYR A 4 -3.61 8.42 13.73
N LEU A 5 -3.40 9.73 13.83
CA LEU A 5 -4.22 10.74 13.18
C LEU A 5 -3.35 11.54 12.21
N PHE A 6 -3.77 11.65 10.96
CA PHE A 6 -3.17 12.56 9.98
C PHE A 6 -4.09 13.76 9.79
N PHE A 7 -3.52 14.95 9.89
CA PHE A 7 -4.24 16.20 9.77
C PHE A 7 -3.46 17.19 8.89
N THR A 8 -4.05 17.56 7.76
CA THR A 8 -3.47 18.55 6.83
C THR A 8 -3.78 19.96 7.29
N ILE A 9 -2.76 20.81 7.42
CA ILE A 9 -2.90 22.22 7.80
C ILE A 9 -3.02 23.08 6.54
N GLY A 10 -4.16 23.74 6.38
CA GLY A 10 -4.42 24.75 5.36
C GLY A 10 -4.29 26.17 5.90
N ASN A 11 -4.21 27.15 4.98
CA ASN A 11 -4.07 28.57 5.29
C ASN A 11 -5.28 29.19 6.05
N ARG A 12 -6.38 28.45 6.21
CA ARG A 12 -7.59 28.91 6.91
C ARG A 12 -7.89 28.16 8.21
N ASP A 13 -7.04 27.20 8.59
CA ASP A 13 -7.28 26.35 9.76
C ASP A 13 -7.06 27.08 11.09
N LEU A 14 -6.20 28.10 11.12
CA LEU A 14 -6.10 29.01 12.25
C LEU A 14 -7.06 30.18 12.07
N GLN A 15 -7.98 30.34 13.02
CA GLN A 15 -8.93 31.45 13.01
C GLN A 15 -8.90 32.21 14.33
N GLY A 16 -8.97 33.54 14.25
CA GLY A 16 -9.22 34.40 15.39
C GLY A 16 -10.69 34.33 15.77
N THR A 17 -10.98 34.34 17.07
CA THR A 17 -12.33 34.43 17.61
C THR A 17 -12.61 35.84 18.11
N TYR A 18 -13.83 36.31 17.90
CA TYR A 18 -14.25 37.68 18.18
C TYR A 18 -15.61 37.65 18.86
N GLU A 19 -15.76 38.41 19.94
CA GLU A 19 -17.07 38.69 20.54
C GLU A 19 -17.45 40.11 20.18
N ILE A 20 -18.50 40.25 19.37
CA ILE A 20 -19.04 41.54 18.94
C ILE A 20 -20.48 41.68 19.45
N SER A 21 -21.03 42.89 19.43
CA SER A 21 -22.39 43.18 19.91
C SER A 21 -23.49 42.30 19.28
N VAL A 22 -23.26 41.82 18.05
CA VAL A 22 -24.17 40.94 17.28
C VAL A 22 -23.75 39.45 17.30
N GLY A 23 -22.99 39.04 18.33
CA GLY A 23 -22.69 37.65 18.66
C GLY A 23 -21.22 37.27 18.47
N LYS A 24 -20.96 35.96 18.47
CA LYS A 24 -19.60 35.41 18.37
C LYS A 24 -19.23 35.11 16.92
N ARG A 25 -18.04 35.55 16.49
CA ARG A 25 -17.54 35.38 15.12
C ARG A 25 -16.13 34.79 15.08
N ARG A 26 -15.78 34.18 13.93
CA ARG A 26 -14.42 33.69 13.66
C ARG A 26 -13.96 34.03 12.24
N LYS A 27 -12.68 34.34 12.07
CA LYS A 27 -12.09 34.67 10.76
C LYS A 27 -10.65 34.15 10.66
N PRO A 28 -10.18 33.71 9.48
CA PRO A 28 -8.78 33.33 9.28
C PRO A 28 -7.80 34.43 9.72
N ILE A 29 -6.73 34.02 10.40
CA ILE A 29 -5.61 34.88 10.80
C ILE A 29 -4.28 34.16 10.55
N LYS A 30 -3.18 34.91 10.50
CA LYS A 30 -1.82 34.33 10.49
C LYS A 30 -1.21 34.38 11.89
N VAL A 31 -0.35 33.42 12.22
CA VAL A 31 0.38 33.42 13.51
C VAL A 31 1.20 34.70 13.68
N ALA A 32 1.78 35.25 12.61
CA ALA A 32 2.52 36.51 12.62
C ALA A 32 1.66 37.74 12.96
N GLU A 33 0.32 37.63 12.94
CA GLU A 33 -0.61 38.68 13.37
C GLU A 33 -0.98 38.59 14.86
N LEU A 34 -0.43 37.60 15.57
CA LEU A 34 -0.50 37.47 17.02
C LEU A 34 0.69 38.20 17.65
N ASP A 35 0.48 38.84 18.81
CA ASP A 35 1.57 39.36 19.61
C ASP A 35 2.48 38.20 20.03
N PRO A 36 3.80 38.22 19.71
CA PRO A 36 4.73 37.19 20.11
C PRO A 36 4.71 36.86 21.61
N GLN A 37 4.42 37.84 22.47
CA GLN A 37 4.34 37.64 23.92
C GLN A 37 3.07 36.91 24.36
N GLU A 38 2.02 36.93 23.53
CA GLU A 38 0.71 36.33 23.84
C GLU A 38 0.46 35.00 23.13
N GLN A 39 1.32 34.59 22.18
CA GLN A 39 1.13 33.37 21.40
C GLN A 39 0.95 32.12 22.29
N ASP A 40 1.63 32.06 23.42
CA ASP A 40 1.58 30.93 24.36
C ASP A 40 0.50 31.07 25.44
N SER A 41 -0.13 32.23 25.61
CA SER A 41 -1.17 32.47 26.61
C SER A 41 -2.57 32.66 26.02
N ILE A 42 -2.68 32.92 24.72
CA ILE A 42 -3.97 33.18 24.06
C ILE A 42 -4.94 31.98 24.19
N SER A 43 -6.16 32.25 24.65
CA SER A 43 -7.19 31.23 24.81
C SER A 43 -7.52 30.54 23.49
N VAL A 44 -7.59 29.21 23.53
CA VAL A 44 -8.06 28.39 22.41
C VAL A 44 -9.47 27.88 22.73
N TYR A 45 -10.44 28.21 21.88
CA TYR A 45 -11.84 27.81 22.06
C TYR A 45 -12.24 26.68 21.12
N LEU A 46 -13.32 25.98 21.49
CA LEU A 46 -14.04 25.10 20.58
C LEU A 46 -14.82 25.91 19.54
N SER A 47 -14.93 25.32 18.36
CA SER A 47 -15.40 25.93 17.12
C SER A 47 -16.90 26.23 17.07
N GLU A 48 -17.73 25.37 17.69
CA GLU A 48 -19.19 25.35 17.50
C GLU A 48 -19.89 26.66 17.87
N SER A 49 -19.33 27.40 18.82
CA SER A 49 -19.93 28.64 19.33
C SER A 49 -19.68 29.87 18.43
N PHE A 50 -18.81 29.78 17.42
CA PHE A 50 -18.37 30.92 16.61
C PHE A 50 -18.74 30.74 15.12
N LYS A 51 -19.44 31.72 14.54
CA LYS A 51 -19.84 31.72 13.13
C LYS A 51 -18.86 32.50 12.25
N GLU A 52 -18.74 32.14 10.98
CA GLU A 52 -17.99 32.97 10.03
C GLU A 52 -18.73 34.30 9.78
N PRO A 53 -18.01 35.41 9.57
CA PRO A 53 -18.63 36.70 9.29
C PRO A 53 -19.39 36.67 7.96
N LYS A 54 -20.47 37.44 7.89
CA LYS A 54 -21.13 37.72 6.59
C LYS A 54 -20.19 38.56 5.71
N ARG A 55 -20.42 38.56 4.38
CA ARG A 55 -19.56 39.23 3.38
C ARG A 55 -19.24 40.70 3.72
N ASP A 56 -20.19 41.42 4.31
CA ASP A 56 -20.07 42.85 4.62
C ASP A 56 -19.74 43.13 6.11
N GLU A 57 -19.58 42.08 6.92
CA GLU A 57 -19.30 42.18 8.35
C GLU A 57 -17.80 42.38 8.58
N ARG A 58 -17.40 43.59 8.96
CA ARG A 58 -16.01 43.92 9.31
C ARG A 58 -15.74 43.58 10.77
N LEU A 59 -14.74 42.73 11.00
CA LEU A 59 -14.23 42.40 12.33
C LEU A 59 -12.92 43.14 12.57
N GLU A 60 -12.90 44.05 13.55
CA GLU A 60 -11.70 44.77 13.94
C GLU A 60 -10.81 43.92 14.85
N ARG A 61 -9.49 43.99 14.65
CA ARG A 61 -8.49 43.15 15.36
C ARG A 61 -8.51 43.32 16.88
N GLN A 62 -8.86 44.51 17.37
CA GLN A 62 -8.89 44.85 18.79
C GLN A 62 -9.93 44.08 19.62
N TYR A 63 -10.95 43.49 18.98
CA TYR A 63 -11.99 42.69 19.65
C TYR A 63 -11.72 41.18 19.67
N ARG A 64 -10.49 40.77 19.35
CA ARG A 64 -10.14 39.34 19.34
C ARG A 64 -10.12 38.80 20.78
N THR A 65 -10.91 37.77 21.05
CA THR A 65 -11.03 37.15 22.37
C THR A 65 -10.20 35.87 22.52
N GLY A 66 -9.62 35.37 21.42
CA GLY A 66 -8.80 34.16 21.39
C GLY A 66 -8.66 33.60 19.98
N ILE A 67 -8.38 32.31 19.89
CA ILE A 67 -8.23 31.57 18.61
C ILE A 67 -9.00 30.24 18.63
N THR A 68 -9.17 29.64 17.46
CA THR A 68 -9.75 28.30 17.28
C THR A 68 -9.11 27.60 16.09
N PHE A 69 -9.14 26.26 16.12
CA PHE A 69 -8.79 25.38 14.99
C PHE A 69 -10.03 24.60 14.56
N PRO A 70 -10.93 25.17 13.73
CA PRO A 70 -12.28 24.66 13.56
C PRO A 70 -12.36 23.21 13.09
N ILE A 71 -11.55 22.88 12.10
CA ILE A 71 -11.54 21.55 11.48
C ILE A 71 -10.90 20.53 12.41
N PHE A 72 -9.88 20.92 13.17
CA PHE A 72 -9.29 20.05 14.18
C PHE A 72 -10.27 19.79 15.34
N CYS A 73 -10.98 20.80 15.82
CA CYS A 73 -12.02 20.64 16.84
C CYS A 73 -13.09 19.64 16.37
N LYS A 74 -13.57 19.81 15.13
CA LYS A 74 -14.51 18.87 14.52
C LYS A 74 -13.96 17.44 14.45
N THR A 75 -12.67 17.31 14.14
CA THR A 75 -11.97 16.02 14.12
C THR A 75 -11.96 15.36 15.50
N LEU A 76 -11.69 16.15 16.55
CA LEU A 76 -11.73 15.68 17.94
C LEU A 76 -13.16 15.31 18.37
N GLU A 77 -14.17 16.08 18.01
CA GLU A 77 -15.58 15.79 18.27
C GLU A 77 -15.97 14.41 17.70
N TYR A 78 -15.62 14.15 16.44
CA TYR A 78 -15.84 12.84 15.82
C TYR A 78 -15.17 11.69 16.60
N LEU A 79 -13.89 11.86 16.96
CA LEU A 79 -13.16 10.85 17.72
C LEU A 79 -13.79 10.61 19.09
N HIS A 80 -14.24 11.68 19.75
CA HIS A 80 -14.94 11.63 21.03
C HIS A 80 -16.28 10.87 20.91
N GLU A 81 -17.09 11.15 19.89
CA GLU A 81 -18.33 10.43 19.59
C GLU A 81 -18.10 8.92 19.35
N LYS A 82 -16.97 8.57 18.71
CA LYS A 82 -16.52 7.18 18.52
C LYS A 82 -15.88 6.56 19.77
N ARG A 83 -15.89 7.26 20.91
CA ARG A 83 -15.30 6.84 22.19
C ARG A 83 -13.81 6.53 22.10
N ILE A 84 -13.11 7.23 21.21
CA ILE A 84 -11.65 7.15 21.10
C ILE A 84 -11.05 8.12 22.11
N THR A 85 -10.39 7.58 23.14
CA THR A 85 -9.82 8.37 24.23
C THR A 85 -8.31 8.60 24.11
N ARG A 86 -7.64 7.93 23.16
CA ARG A 86 -6.18 7.99 22.98
C ARG A 86 -5.78 7.85 21.52
N ILE A 87 -4.85 8.70 21.11
CA ILE A 87 -4.13 8.68 19.83
C ILE A 87 -2.63 8.56 20.14
N ASP A 88 -1.99 7.49 19.68
CA ASP A 88 -0.56 7.23 19.91
C ASP A 88 0.32 8.24 19.14
N GLY A 89 -0.19 8.82 18.05
CA GLY A 89 0.56 9.77 17.25
C GLY A 89 -0.29 10.64 16.32
N LEU A 90 0.01 11.93 16.27
CA LEU A 90 -0.59 12.92 15.37
C LEU A 90 0.45 13.43 14.38
N PHE A 91 0.17 13.29 13.08
CA PHE A 91 0.94 13.89 12.00
C PHE A 91 0.23 15.15 11.50
N LEU A 92 0.82 16.31 11.77
CA LEU A 92 0.43 17.59 11.19
C LEU A 92 1.19 17.77 9.88
N ILE A 93 0.47 17.81 8.76
CA ILE A 93 1.08 17.93 7.43
C ILE A 93 0.96 19.37 6.96
N ALA A 94 2.08 19.97 6.57
CA ALA A 94 2.13 21.36 6.11
C ALA A 94 3.16 21.54 5.00
N THR A 95 3.10 22.67 4.30
CA THR A 95 4.11 23.04 3.30
C THR A 95 5.09 24.07 3.85
N ASN A 96 6.36 23.92 3.49
CA ASN A 96 7.44 24.79 3.91
C ASN A 96 8.20 25.33 2.70
N ARG A 97 8.09 26.63 2.49
CA ARG A 97 8.68 27.36 1.35
C ARG A 97 9.98 28.07 1.68
N SER A 98 10.44 28.02 2.93
CA SER A 98 11.54 28.84 3.44
C SER A 98 12.85 28.65 2.68
N LYS A 99 13.18 27.42 2.26
CA LYS A 99 14.42 27.12 1.52
C LYS A 99 14.39 27.62 0.07
N VAL A 100 13.24 27.50 -0.60
CA VAL A 100 13.12 27.81 -2.04
C VAL A 100 12.84 29.29 -2.29
N LEU A 101 12.16 29.97 -1.36
CA LEU A 101 11.75 31.36 -1.51
C LEU A 101 12.94 32.31 -1.80
N PRO A 102 14.06 32.30 -1.05
CA PRO A 102 15.21 33.17 -1.35
C PRO A 102 15.77 32.94 -2.75
N LYS A 103 15.80 31.68 -3.20
CA LYS A 103 16.32 31.33 -4.53
C LYS A 103 15.41 31.80 -5.66
N LEU A 104 14.10 31.71 -5.48
CA LEU A 104 13.12 32.25 -6.42
C LEU A 104 13.22 33.77 -6.54
N GLU A 105 13.43 34.47 -5.43
CA GLU A 105 13.66 35.93 -5.44
C GLU A 105 14.98 36.29 -6.14
N GLU A 106 16.05 35.51 -5.95
CA GLU A 106 17.31 35.68 -6.66
C GLU A 106 17.13 35.56 -8.18
N ILE A 107 16.41 34.52 -8.64
CA ILE A 107 16.08 34.30 -10.06
C ILE A 107 15.28 35.49 -10.60
N LYS A 108 14.22 35.90 -9.90
CA LYS A 108 13.41 37.05 -10.29
C LYS A 108 14.25 38.32 -10.44
N ASN A 109 15.11 38.60 -9.47
CA ASN A 109 15.95 39.80 -9.50
C ASN A 109 16.95 39.79 -10.67
N ALA A 110 17.55 38.64 -10.95
CA ALA A 110 18.45 38.47 -12.10
C ALA A 110 17.71 38.65 -13.44
N TRP A 111 16.46 38.19 -13.53
CA TRP A 111 15.62 38.39 -14.70
C TRP A 111 15.22 39.85 -14.88
N ASN A 112 14.82 40.54 -13.81
CA ASN A 112 14.49 41.97 -13.86
C ASN A 112 15.66 42.85 -14.30
N ALA A 113 16.90 42.45 -14.03
CA ALA A 113 18.09 43.15 -14.52
C ALA A 113 18.24 43.10 -16.06
N ASN A 114 17.53 42.17 -16.73
CA ASN A 114 17.53 41.97 -18.18
C ASN A 114 16.14 42.22 -18.80
N ILE A 115 15.32 43.08 -18.18
CA ILE A 115 13.91 43.27 -18.55
C ILE A 115 13.69 43.63 -20.02
N GLU A 116 14.57 44.44 -20.62
CA GLU A 116 14.49 44.82 -22.03
C GLU A 116 14.65 43.64 -23.01
N GLU A 117 15.34 42.57 -22.59
CA GLU A 117 15.45 41.34 -23.36
C GLU A 117 14.23 40.44 -23.14
N ILE A 118 13.68 40.43 -21.93
CA ILE A 118 12.47 39.67 -21.56
C ILE A 118 11.26 40.17 -22.34
N GLU A 119 11.03 41.49 -22.39
CA GLU A 119 9.88 42.09 -23.07
C GLU A 119 9.85 41.81 -24.58
N LYS A 120 11.00 41.48 -25.18
CA LYS A 120 11.11 41.12 -26.60
C LYS A 120 10.76 39.65 -26.88
N ASP A 121 10.72 38.79 -25.87
CA ASP A 121 10.38 37.37 -25.98
C ASP A 121 9.08 37.05 -25.22
N PRO A 122 7.94 36.91 -25.92
CA PRO A 122 6.64 36.61 -25.30
C PRO A 122 6.67 35.39 -24.37
N LYS A 123 7.45 34.36 -24.70
CA LYS A 123 7.55 33.16 -23.85
C LYS A 123 8.31 33.42 -22.56
N TRP A 124 9.23 34.39 -22.56
CA TRP A 124 9.94 34.78 -21.35
C TRP A 124 9.06 35.64 -20.45
N VAL A 125 8.25 36.53 -21.03
CA VAL A 125 7.23 37.29 -20.29
C VAL A 125 6.27 36.35 -19.55
N GLU A 126 5.68 35.37 -20.24
CA GLU A 126 4.79 34.36 -19.63
C GLU A 126 5.44 33.62 -18.45
N LEU A 127 6.74 33.33 -18.58
CA LEU A 127 7.53 32.65 -17.54
C LEU A 127 7.81 33.56 -16.33
N ALA A 128 8.06 34.84 -16.57
CA ALA A 128 8.24 35.83 -15.51
C ALA A 128 6.93 36.07 -14.74
N ASP A 129 5.81 36.17 -15.44
CA ASP A 129 4.48 36.28 -14.84
C ASP A 129 4.15 35.04 -13.99
N TYR A 130 4.43 33.84 -14.52
CA TYR A 130 4.23 32.60 -13.76
C TYR A 130 5.09 32.52 -12.49
N LEU A 131 6.34 33.00 -12.54
CA LEU A 131 7.22 33.06 -11.37
C LEU A 131 6.68 34.03 -10.31
N GLU A 132 6.27 35.25 -10.69
CA GLU A 132 5.83 36.27 -9.73
C GLU A 132 4.42 35.99 -9.20
N ASP A 133 3.44 35.90 -10.10
CA ASP A 133 2.01 35.84 -9.74
C ASP A 133 1.55 34.43 -9.39
N GLY A 134 2.25 33.41 -9.88
CA GLY A 134 2.02 32.01 -9.52
C GLY A 134 2.85 31.59 -8.31
N ILE A 135 4.15 31.38 -8.52
CA ILE A 135 5.00 30.69 -7.54
C ILE A 135 5.30 31.57 -6.32
N LEU A 136 5.83 32.78 -6.52
CA LEU A 136 6.25 33.68 -5.44
C LEU A 136 5.06 34.20 -4.63
N TYR A 137 3.97 34.61 -5.29
CA TYR A 137 2.74 35.04 -4.62
C TYR A 137 2.23 33.99 -3.62
N HIS A 138 2.13 32.72 -4.05
CA HIS A 138 1.69 31.64 -3.18
C HIS A 138 2.73 31.31 -2.10
N ALA A 139 4.03 31.30 -2.44
CA ALA A 139 5.09 30.99 -1.49
C ALA A 139 5.20 32.02 -0.35
N ARG A 140 5.07 33.32 -0.65
CA ARG A 140 5.08 34.41 0.35
C ARG A 140 3.88 34.35 1.30
N ASN A 141 2.76 33.77 0.85
CA ASN A 141 1.52 33.71 1.62
C ASN A 141 1.27 32.39 2.35
N ASP A 142 2.10 31.38 2.12
CA ASP A 142 2.00 30.07 2.76
C ASP A 142 2.40 30.16 4.24
N ALA A 143 1.41 30.01 5.12
CA ALA A 143 1.61 30.04 6.57
C ALA A 143 1.38 28.66 7.22
N THR A 144 1.26 27.59 6.42
CA THR A 144 0.83 26.29 6.91
C THR A 144 1.85 25.68 7.87
N SER A 145 3.14 25.68 7.54
CA SER A 145 4.20 25.16 8.42
C SER A 145 4.25 25.91 9.76
N ILE A 146 4.22 27.24 9.73
CA ILE A 146 4.20 28.07 10.94
C ILE A 146 2.96 27.74 11.80
N THR A 147 1.80 27.56 11.17
CA THR A 147 0.55 27.20 11.84
C THR A 147 0.62 25.78 12.45
N ALA A 148 1.22 24.82 11.75
CA ALA A 148 1.41 23.45 12.23
C ALA A 148 2.30 23.41 13.47
N HIS A 149 3.44 24.11 13.44
CA HIS A 149 4.34 24.23 14.59
C HIS A 149 3.70 24.98 15.75
N PHE A 150 2.94 26.03 15.48
CA PHE A 150 2.14 26.72 16.49
C PHE A 150 1.15 25.76 17.15
N MET A 151 0.35 25.04 16.37
CA MET A 151 -0.59 24.03 16.87
C MET A 151 0.10 22.92 17.66
N GLN A 152 1.22 22.38 17.17
CA GLN A 152 2.03 21.37 17.88
C GLN A 152 2.42 21.86 19.28
N ARG A 153 2.93 23.10 19.40
CA ARG A 153 3.27 23.71 20.69
C ARG A 153 2.05 23.81 21.61
N ARG A 154 0.90 24.27 21.10
CA ARG A 154 -0.35 24.37 21.87
C ARG A 154 -0.83 23.01 22.37
N ILE A 155 -0.76 21.95 21.55
CA ILE A 155 -1.12 20.57 21.96
C ILE A 155 -0.17 20.08 23.07
N LYS A 156 1.14 20.20 22.86
CA LYS A 156 2.15 19.75 23.84
C LYS A 156 2.05 20.48 25.18
N ALA A 157 1.66 21.75 25.16
CA ALA A 157 1.40 22.54 26.36
C ALA A 157 0.03 22.26 27.02
N ASN A 158 -0.78 21.34 26.46
CA ASN A 158 -2.15 21.06 26.89
C ASN A 158 -3.05 22.31 26.91
N ASN A 159 -2.81 23.23 25.97
CA ASN A 159 -3.51 24.51 25.85
C ASN A 159 -4.53 24.51 24.70
N ILE A 160 -5.03 23.33 24.33
CA ILE A 160 -6.14 23.15 23.38
C ILE A 160 -7.19 22.28 24.06
N PRO A 161 -8.50 22.59 23.92
CA PRO A 161 -9.55 21.72 24.39
C PRO A 161 -9.51 20.36 23.68
N MET A 162 -9.09 19.30 24.39
CA MET A 162 -8.87 17.96 23.80
C MET A 162 -10.07 17.00 23.92
N LEU A 163 -11.19 17.43 24.53
CA LEU A 163 -12.39 16.60 24.69
C LEU A 163 -12.14 15.22 25.34
N GLY A 164 -11.19 15.15 26.28
CA GLY A 164 -10.81 13.90 26.96
C GLY A 164 -9.96 12.93 26.12
N ILE A 165 -9.45 13.36 24.97
CA ILE A 165 -8.58 12.58 24.09
C ILE A 165 -7.12 12.90 24.41
N SER A 166 -6.31 11.90 24.76
CA SER A 166 -4.87 12.07 24.90
C SER A 166 -4.15 11.86 23.57
N ILE A 167 -3.12 12.69 23.29
CA ILE A 167 -2.23 12.52 22.14
C ILE A 167 -0.80 12.39 22.66
N ASP A 168 -0.19 11.23 22.44
CA ASP A 168 1.12 10.92 23.04
C ASP A 168 2.27 11.60 22.28
N ASN A 169 2.20 11.59 20.95
CA ASN A 169 3.22 12.16 20.08
C ASN A 169 2.60 13.07 19.02
N VAL A 170 3.29 14.17 18.69
CA VAL A 170 2.88 15.09 17.63
C VAL A 170 4.08 15.40 16.75
N TRP A 171 4.00 15.04 15.47
CA TRP A 171 5.00 15.34 14.44
C TRP A 171 4.46 16.40 13.47
N VAL A 172 5.36 17.26 13.00
CA VAL A 172 5.08 18.20 11.91
C VAL A 172 5.88 17.74 10.71
N LEU A 173 5.19 17.45 9.60
CA LEU A 173 5.78 17.07 8.33
C LEU A 173 5.84 18.31 7.43
N ASP A 174 7.00 18.95 7.41
CA ASP A 174 7.26 20.15 6.60
C ASP A 174 7.63 19.79 5.15
N LEU A 175 6.61 19.65 4.30
CA LEU A 175 6.80 19.29 2.89
C LEU A 175 7.45 20.43 2.12
N GLY A 176 8.56 20.15 1.44
CA GLY A 176 9.48 21.10 0.82
C GLY A 176 10.90 21.02 1.38
N LEU A 177 11.11 20.23 2.44
CA LEU A 177 12.43 20.03 3.05
C LEU A 177 13.12 18.74 2.60
N TYR A 178 12.44 17.84 1.90
CA TYR A 178 12.88 16.46 1.65
C TYR A 178 13.45 16.21 0.25
N GLY A 179 13.70 17.27 -0.53
CA GLY A 179 14.54 17.20 -1.74
C GLY A 179 13.83 17.58 -3.05
N SER A 180 12.50 17.79 -3.06
CA SER A 180 11.78 18.19 -4.29
C SER A 180 12.27 19.52 -4.87
N PHE A 181 12.81 20.40 -4.03
CA PHE A 181 13.35 21.69 -4.46
C PHE A 181 14.81 21.63 -4.92
N ASP A 182 15.50 20.50 -4.81
CA ASP A 182 16.91 20.38 -5.23
C ASP A 182 17.18 20.88 -6.66
N PRO A 183 16.33 20.59 -7.68
CA PRO A 183 16.58 21.07 -9.04
C PRO A 183 16.61 22.59 -9.15
N ILE A 184 15.77 23.30 -8.40
CA ILE A 184 15.71 24.75 -8.45
C ILE A 184 16.78 25.41 -7.56
N LEU A 185 17.12 24.78 -6.43
CA LEU A 185 18.20 25.25 -5.56
C LEU A 185 19.57 25.22 -6.26
N LYS A 186 19.75 24.32 -7.23
CA LYS A 186 20.99 24.18 -8.04
C LYS A 186 20.99 25.05 -9.31
N LEU A 187 19.93 25.80 -9.58
CA LEU A 187 19.83 26.61 -10.80
C LEU A 187 20.73 27.87 -10.73
N ASP A 188 21.42 28.15 -11.83
CA ASP A 188 22.12 29.42 -12.05
C ASP A 188 21.12 30.55 -12.31
N SER A 189 21.12 31.60 -11.48
CA SER A 189 20.07 32.63 -11.44
C SER A 189 20.05 33.52 -12.69
N GLY A 190 21.17 33.64 -13.39
CA GLY A 190 21.29 34.45 -14.61
C GLY A 190 20.76 33.80 -15.89
N LYS A 191 20.33 32.52 -15.86
CA LYS A 191 19.89 31.81 -17.06
C LYS A 191 18.37 31.70 -17.14
N LYS A 192 17.84 31.70 -18.37
CA LYS A 192 16.43 31.37 -18.64
C LYS A 192 16.17 29.92 -18.24
N ALA A 193 15.54 29.72 -17.08
CA ALA A 193 15.02 28.43 -16.67
C ALA A 193 13.72 28.13 -17.44
N GLY A 194 13.60 26.93 -17.99
CA GLY A 194 12.34 26.51 -18.62
C GLY A 194 11.24 26.25 -17.58
N VAL A 195 9.99 26.21 -18.05
CA VAL A 195 8.81 25.85 -17.22
C VAL A 195 9.01 24.50 -16.53
N GLU A 196 9.71 23.55 -17.14
CA GLU A 196 10.00 22.24 -16.55
C GLU A 196 10.80 22.31 -15.24
N VAL A 197 11.68 23.32 -15.10
CA VAL A 197 12.51 23.50 -13.90
C VAL A 197 11.78 24.38 -12.88
N LEU A 198 11.19 25.48 -13.33
CA LEU A 198 10.44 26.39 -12.45
C LEU A 198 9.17 25.76 -11.89
N GLY A 199 8.47 24.95 -12.68
CA GLY A 199 7.31 24.18 -12.26
C GLY A 199 7.61 23.19 -11.13
N LYS A 200 8.88 22.82 -10.88
CA LYS A 200 9.26 22.03 -9.68
C LYS A 200 9.10 22.80 -8.37
N ALA A 201 9.10 24.12 -8.42
CA ALA A 201 8.80 24.96 -7.27
C ALA A 201 7.28 25.20 -7.08
N ASP A 202 6.44 24.73 -8.01
CA ASP A 202 5.00 24.73 -7.82
C ASP A 202 4.56 23.49 -7.01
N ILE A 203 4.23 23.72 -5.74
CA ILE A 203 3.82 22.65 -4.81
C ILE A 203 2.41 22.18 -5.04
N ASN A 204 1.62 22.87 -5.86
CA ASN A 204 0.23 22.49 -6.11
C ASN A 204 0.10 21.32 -7.10
N THR A 205 1.15 20.52 -7.20
CA THR A 205 1.23 19.35 -8.07
C THR A 205 1.17 18.08 -7.24
N LEU A 206 0.51 17.05 -7.77
CA LEU A 206 0.43 15.75 -7.11
C LEU A 206 1.83 15.12 -6.93
N ASP A 207 2.70 15.26 -7.94
CA ASP A 207 4.07 14.74 -7.93
C ASP A 207 4.91 15.29 -6.77
N PHE A 208 4.80 16.61 -6.49
CA PHE A 208 5.48 17.24 -5.37
C PHE A 208 5.05 16.61 -4.04
N PHE A 209 3.74 16.55 -3.79
CA PHE A 209 3.22 16.02 -2.54
C PHE A 209 3.54 14.54 -2.37
N GLU A 210 3.42 13.72 -3.42
CA GLU A 210 3.75 12.30 -3.35
C GLU A 210 5.23 12.05 -3.03
N TYR A 211 6.13 12.88 -3.58
CA TYR A 211 7.56 12.79 -3.27
C TYR A 211 7.83 13.17 -1.81
N GLU A 212 7.45 14.38 -1.41
CA GLU A 212 7.77 14.90 -0.07
C GLU A 212 7.10 14.08 1.03
N LEU A 213 5.87 13.62 0.84
CA LEU A 213 5.19 12.77 1.82
C LEU A 213 5.85 11.41 1.97
N TYR A 214 6.28 10.79 0.86
CA TYR A 214 6.96 9.50 0.93
C TYR A 214 8.26 9.62 1.73
N GLU A 215 9.11 10.60 1.40
CA GLU A 215 10.37 10.82 2.11
C GLU A 215 10.16 11.22 3.58
N ALA A 216 9.18 12.09 3.87
CA ALA A 216 8.86 12.50 5.24
C ALA A 216 8.32 11.35 6.10
N LEU A 217 7.56 10.42 5.51
CA LEU A 217 6.95 9.30 6.22
C LEU A 217 7.80 8.03 6.25
N LYS A 218 8.86 7.96 5.44
CA LYS A 218 9.78 6.81 5.37
C LYS A 218 10.23 6.31 6.75
N PRO A 219 10.62 7.17 7.72
CA PRO A 219 11.02 6.71 9.06
C PRO A 219 9.85 6.19 9.92
N HIS A 220 8.61 6.47 9.52
CA HIS A 220 7.41 6.18 10.31
C HIS A 220 6.63 4.97 9.79
N PHE A 221 6.81 4.55 8.53
CA PHE A 221 6.01 3.49 7.91
C PHE A 221 5.98 2.21 8.75
N GLY A 222 7.10 1.77 9.31
CA GLY A 222 7.15 0.56 10.15
C GLY A 222 6.27 0.66 11.41
N SER A 223 6.11 1.85 11.98
CA SER A 223 5.22 2.09 13.13
C SER A 223 3.74 2.20 12.75
N LEU A 224 3.47 2.58 11.50
CA LEU A 224 2.13 2.70 10.93
C LEU A 224 1.58 1.33 10.51
N GLU A 225 2.43 0.35 10.27
CA GLU A 225 1.99 -1.03 10.05
C GLU A 225 1.18 -1.55 11.24
N ASN A 226 0.10 -2.28 10.95
CA ASN A 226 -0.84 -2.82 11.95
C ASN A 226 -1.39 -1.74 12.91
N SER A 227 -1.74 -0.58 12.36
CA SER A 227 -2.36 0.52 13.10
C SER A 227 -3.74 0.90 12.55
N ARG A 228 -4.50 1.65 13.34
CA ARG A 228 -5.71 2.33 12.86
C ARG A 228 -5.35 3.78 12.56
N ILE A 229 -5.47 4.14 11.30
CA ILE A 229 -5.13 5.45 10.77
C ILE A 229 -6.42 6.23 10.54
N TYR A 230 -6.58 7.30 11.31
CA TYR A 230 -7.61 8.29 11.12
C TYR A 230 -7.11 9.38 10.18
N LEU A 231 -7.91 9.69 9.17
CA LEU A 231 -7.62 10.70 8.17
C LEU A 231 -8.57 11.88 8.37
N GLY A 232 -8.07 12.95 8.98
CA GLY A 232 -8.77 14.23 9.16
C GLY A 232 -8.82 15.04 7.86
N THR A 233 -9.33 14.44 6.78
CA THR A 233 -9.31 15.02 5.44
C THR A 233 -10.33 16.14 5.29
N HIS A 234 -9.87 17.38 5.20
CA HIS A 234 -10.71 18.54 4.87
C HIS A 234 -10.21 19.23 3.60
N SER A 235 -11.03 19.31 2.55
CA SER A 235 -10.62 19.91 1.26
C SER A 235 -10.42 21.43 1.28
N GLY A 236 -10.41 22.06 2.46
CA GLY A 236 -10.32 23.50 2.69
C GLY A 236 -8.99 24.15 2.34
N GLY A 237 -8.33 23.70 1.26
CA GLY A 237 -7.21 24.42 0.65
C GLY A 237 -6.20 23.58 -0.10
N MET A 238 -6.09 22.26 0.13
CA MET A 238 -5.02 21.43 -0.46
C MET A 238 -5.48 20.00 -0.85
N PRO A 239 -6.39 19.84 -1.83
CA PRO A 239 -6.90 18.53 -2.25
C PRO A 239 -5.81 17.59 -2.79
N MET A 240 -4.79 18.12 -3.47
CA MET A 240 -3.68 17.32 -4.00
C MET A 240 -2.82 16.70 -2.89
N MET A 241 -2.65 17.39 -1.76
CA MET A 241 -1.93 16.85 -0.60
C MET A 241 -2.66 15.64 0.00
N GLN A 242 -3.99 15.71 0.12
CA GLN A 242 -4.79 14.61 0.65
C GLN A 242 -4.76 13.40 -0.27
N ARG A 243 -4.87 13.63 -1.58
CA ARG A 243 -4.73 12.58 -2.58
C ARG A 243 -3.35 11.93 -2.54
N ALA A 244 -2.29 12.73 -2.43
CA ALA A 244 -0.93 12.23 -2.32
C ALA A 244 -0.73 11.41 -1.02
N LEU A 245 -1.30 11.86 0.10
CA LEU A 245 -1.25 11.11 1.36
C LEU A 245 -1.91 9.75 1.22
N ASP A 246 -3.09 9.70 0.60
CA ASP A 246 -3.79 8.44 0.33
C ASP A 246 -2.92 7.51 -0.54
N ASN A 247 -2.34 8.04 -1.62
CA ASN A 247 -1.47 7.28 -2.51
C ASN A 247 -0.24 6.75 -1.78
N VAL A 248 0.46 7.58 -0.99
CA VAL A 248 1.65 7.18 -0.23
C VAL A 248 1.30 6.11 0.80
N LEU A 249 0.26 6.31 1.61
CA LEU A 249 -0.13 5.35 2.65
C LEU A 249 -0.58 4.02 2.03
N GLN A 250 -1.43 4.03 1.00
CA GLN A 250 -1.91 2.79 0.36
C GLN A 250 -0.86 2.04 -0.44
N SER A 251 0.21 2.72 -0.85
CA SER A 251 1.33 2.09 -1.55
C SER A 251 2.41 1.59 -0.61
N ALA A 252 2.69 2.29 0.49
CA ALA A 252 3.80 1.96 1.39
C ALA A 252 3.37 1.20 2.66
N VAL A 253 2.19 1.46 3.21
CA VAL A 253 1.71 0.86 4.47
C VAL A 253 0.64 -0.17 4.17
N ASN A 254 0.97 -1.44 4.39
CA ASN A 254 0.16 -2.53 3.88
C ASN A 254 -0.83 -3.08 4.89
N TYR A 255 -0.62 -2.96 6.20
CA TYR A 255 -1.47 -3.59 7.21
C TYR A 255 -2.25 -2.60 8.07
N ALA A 256 -2.31 -1.33 7.66
CA ALA A 256 -3.07 -0.34 8.39
C ALA A 256 -4.56 -0.37 7.99
N THR A 257 -5.42 -0.13 8.96
CA THR A 257 -6.85 0.13 8.73
C THR A 257 -7.07 1.64 8.62
N TYR A 258 -7.81 2.08 7.61
CA TYR A 258 -8.02 3.50 7.34
C TYR A 258 -9.45 3.92 7.64
N GLU A 259 -9.62 5.04 8.34
CA GLU A 259 -10.92 5.65 8.62
C GLU A 259 -10.88 7.14 8.29
N ARG A 260 -11.70 7.54 7.32
CA ARG A 260 -11.85 8.95 6.95
C ARG A 260 -12.89 9.60 7.84
N ILE A 261 -12.50 10.69 8.49
CA ILE A 261 -13.36 11.43 9.42
C ILE A 261 -14.29 12.39 8.68
N PHE A 262 -13.81 13.03 7.60
CA PHE A 262 -14.63 13.84 6.71
C PHE A 262 -14.35 13.52 5.24
N THR A 263 -15.40 13.35 4.46
CA THR A 263 -15.37 13.56 3.01
C THR A 263 -15.99 14.93 2.80
N SER A 264 -15.26 15.91 2.25
CA SER A 264 -15.92 17.18 1.90
C SER A 264 -17.00 16.92 0.84
N GLU A 265 -18.03 17.75 0.78
CA GLU A 265 -19.08 17.67 -0.26
C GLU A 265 -18.52 17.86 -1.68
N TYR A 266 -17.33 18.46 -1.82
CA TYR A 266 -16.59 18.59 -3.07
C TYR A 266 -15.68 17.39 -3.38
N LEU A 267 -15.55 16.45 -2.43
CA LEU A 267 -14.78 15.23 -2.58
C LEU A 267 -15.71 14.05 -2.93
N SER A 268 -16.37 14.12 -4.09
CA SER A 268 -16.78 12.90 -4.82
C SER A 268 -15.56 12.20 -5.45
N TYR A 269 -14.42 12.20 -4.75
CA TYR A 269 -13.23 11.49 -5.20
C TYR A 269 -13.45 10.00 -4.96
N GLN A 270 -13.76 9.28 -6.05
CA GLN A 270 -13.23 7.93 -6.14
C GLN A 270 -11.70 8.04 -6.04
N ILE A 271 -11.08 7.15 -5.26
CA ILE A 271 -9.63 7.01 -5.22
C ILE A 271 -9.19 6.59 -6.63
N ASP A 272 -8.84 7.58 -7.44
CA ASP A 272 -8.44 7.35 -8.81
C ASP A 272 -6.95 7.04 -8.84
N ASN A 273 -6.64 5.75 -8.78
CA ASN A 273 -5.29 5.19 -8.83
C ASN A 273 -4.55 5.49 -10.15
N ARG A 274 -5.22 6.04 -11.18
CA ARG A 274 -4.60 6.30 -12.50
C ARG A 274 -3.58 7.44 -12.48
N LEU A 275 -3.59 8.28 -11.46
CA LEU A 275 -2.72 9.47 -11.37
C LEU A 275 -1.56 9.30 -10.37
N GLN A 276 -1.31 8.10 -9.86
CA GLN A 276 -0.15 7.82 -8.99
C GLN A 276 1.16 7.94 -9.76
N GLY A 277 2.19 8.49 -9.10
CA GLY A 277 3.57 8.42 -9.58
C GLY A 277 3.99 6.96 -9.83
N ARG A 278 4.84 6.76 -10.86
CA ARG A 278 5.27 5.41 -11.28
C ARG A 278 5.91 4.61 -10.15
N PHE A 279 6.77 5.24 -9.35
CA PHE A 279 7.38 4.63 -8.17
C PHE A 279 6.34 4.08 -7.19
N LEU A 280 5.37 4.88 -6.76
CA LEU A 280 4.31 4.45 -5.83
C LEU A 280 3.44 3.35 -6.43
N THR A 281 3.20 3.40 -7.74
CA THR A 281 2.49 2.34 -8.47
C THR A 281 3.26 1.02 -8.41
N TRP A 282 4.57 1.03 -8.66
CA TRP A 282 5.39 -0.17 -8.59
C TRP A 282 5.52 -0.69 -7.16
N LEU A 283 5.69 0.20 -6.19
CA LEU A 283 5.75 -0.15 -4.76
C LEU A 283 4.46 -0.84 -4.32
N LYS A 284 3.31 -0.26 -4.67
CA LYS A 284 2.00 -0.87 -4.41
C LYS A 284 1.88 -2.25 -5.05
N LYS A 285 2.22 -2.36 -6.35
CA LYS A 285 2.12 -3.65 -7.04
C LYS A 285 3.06 -4.69 -6.44
N MET A 286 4.27 -4.33 -6.04
CA MET A 286 5.17 -5.23 -5.34
C MET A 286 4.49 -5.76 -4.07
N ASN A 287 4.02 -4.86 -3.21
CA ASN A 287 3.38 -5.19 -1.94
C ASN A 287 2.10 -6.02 -2.10
N ASP A 288 1.20 -5.61 -2.98
CA ASP A 288 -0.05 -6.33 -3.29
C ASP A 288 0.25 -7.77 -3.76
N ASN A 289 1.34 -7.99 -4.52
CA ASN A 289 1.74 -9.32 -4.98
C ASN A 289 2.39 -10.16 -3.87
N VAL A 290 3.16 -9.56 -2.95
CA VAL A 290 3.63 -10.27 -1.75
C VAL A 290 2.46 -10.71 -0.86
N LEU A 291 1.42 -9.88 -0.73
CA LEU A 291 0.18 -10.23 -0.03
C LEU A 291 -0.53 -11.44 -0.69
N ARG A 292 -0.54 -11.48 -2.02
CA ARG A 292 -1.17 -12.55 -2.83
C ARG A 292 -0.33 -13.82 -2.98
N LEU A 293 0.87 -13.88 -2.37
CA LEU A 293 1.84 -14.96 -2.56
C LEU A 293 2.32 -15.09 -4.03
N ASP A 294 2.32 -13.98 -4.77
CA ASP A 294 2.94 -13.91 -6.10
C ASP A 294 4.33 -13.27 -6.01
N LEU A 295 5.26 -14.05 -5.47
CA LEU A 295 6.64 -13.62 -5.26
C LEU A 295 7.40 -13.33 -6.55
N GLY A 296 7.03 -13.97 -7.66
CA GLY A 296 7.65 -13.74 -8.97
C GLY A 296 7.33 -12.34 -9.51
N THR A 297 6.05 -11.96 -9.45
CA THR A 297 5.63 -10.60 -9.83
C THR A 297 6.14 -9.55 -8.85
N ALA A 298 6.20 -9.87 -7.55
CA ALA A 298 6.81 -9.00 -6.55
C ALA A 298 8.30 -8.73 -6.84
N LEU A 299 9.07 -9.78 -7.17
CA LEU A 299 10.48 -9.66 -7.55
C LEU A 299 10.66 -8.74 -8.77
N TYR A 300 9.83 -8.92 -9.80
CA TYR A 300 9.86 -8.06 -10.98
C TYR A 300 9.67 -6.57 -10.65
N TYR A 301 8.70 -6.23 -9.78
CA TYR A 301 8.49 -4.85 -9.39
C TYR A 301 9.60 -4.32 -8.46
N CYS A 302 10.14 -5.17 -7.58
CA CYS A 302 11.32 -4.83 -6.77
C CYS A 302 12.50 -4.44 -7.66
N GLU A 303 12.84 -5.27 -8.65
CA GLU A 303 13.91 -4.99 -9.62
C GLU A 303 13.64 -3.75 -10.47
N ARG A 304 12.37 -3.49 -10.83
CA ARG A 304 12.01 -2.26 -11.53
C ARG A 304 12.23 -1.00 -10.69
N ILE A 305 11.92 -1.07 -9.40
CA ILE A 305 12.15 0.05 -8.48
C ILE A 305 13.65 0.31 -8.33
N GLN A 306 14.44 -0.75 -8.11
CA GLN A 306 15.91 -0.68 -8.01
C GLN A 306 16.57 -0.06 -9.23
N ASN A 307 16.15 -0.50 -10.42
CA ASN A 307 16.71 -0.01 -11.68
C ASN A 307 16.12 1.33 -12.15
N SER A 308 15.29 1.98 -11.34
CA SER A 308 14.64 3.23 -11.73
C SER A 308 15.45 4.46 -11.34
N ASN A 309 15.59 5.40 -12.27
CA ASN A 309 16.19 6.72 -12.00
C ASN A 309 15.23 7.66 -11.24
N GLN A 310 14.18 7.15 -10.59
CA GLN A 310 13.21 8.00 -9.88
C GLN A 310 13.73 8.51 -8.52
N GLY A 311 14.93 8.07 -8.09
CA GLY A 311 15.68 8.67 -6.97
C GLY A 311 15.11 8.44 -5.57
N ARG A 312 14.07 7.60 -5.42
CA ARG A 312 13.38 7.34 -4.14
C ARG A 312 13.75 5.99 -3.51
N ALA A 313 14.29 5.07 -4.31
CA ALA A 313 14.68 3.74 -3.86
C ALA A 313 16.09 3.79 -3.27
N ASP A 314 16.23 3.36 -2.02
CA ASP A 314 17.52 3.04 -1.43
C ASP A 314 17.98 1.69 -1.99
N SER A 315 19.06 1.68 -2.79
CA SER A 315 19.53 0.49 -3.50
C SER A 315 19.78 -0.67 -2.54
N ASP A 316 20.46 -0.38 -1.43
CA ASP A 316 20.90 -1.40 -0.46
C ASP A 316 19.70 -1.98 0.28
N HIS A 317 18.70 -1.15 0.57
CA HIS A 317 17.45 -1.60 1.16
C HIS A 317 16.68 -2.53 0.22
N PHE A 318 16.49 -2.13 -1.05
CA PHE A 318 15.77 -2.96 -2.01
C PHE A 318 16.57 -4.22 -2.42
N ASP A 319 17.90 -4.21 -2.34
CA ASP A 319 18.73 -5.40 -2.56
C ASP A 319 18.45 -6.47 -1.51
N ARG A 320 18.28 -6.06 -0.25
CA ARG A 320 17.89 -6.97 0.83
C ARG A 320 16.49 -7.54 0.62
N LEU A 321 15.54 -6.72 0.17
CA LEU A 321 14.19 -7.18 -0.18
C LEU A 321 14.22 -8.19 -1.33
N ASN A 322 14.99 -7.90 -2.38
CA ASN A 322 15.18 -8.78 -3.53
C ASN A 322 15.76 -10.14 -3.08
N ALA A 323 16.83 -10.12 -2.29
CA ALA A 323 17.43 -11.34 -1.73
C ALA A 323 16.44 -12.15 -0.88
N LEU A 324 15.60 -11.48 -0.08
CA LEU A 324 14.58 -12.12 0.73
C LEU A 324 13.49 -12.79 -0.14
N ILE A 325 13.01 -12.11 -1.18
CA ILE A 325 12.05 -12.68 -2.13
C ILE A 325 12.65 -13.90 -2.83
N ARG A 326 13.89 -13.80 -3.32
CA ARG A 326 14.59 -14.92 -3.98
C ARG A 326 14.77 -16.12 -3.04
N LYS A 327 15.10 -15.87 -1.77
CA LYS A 327 15.22 -16.93 -0.76
C LYS A 327 13.89 -17.64 -0.53
N ALA A 328 12.79 -16.89 -0.46
CA ALA A 328 11.45 -17.45 -0.33
C ALA A 328 11.06 -18.30 -1.56
N MET A 329 11.30 -17.78 -2.77
CA MET A 329 11.06 -18.52 -4.02
C MET A 329 11.88 -19.82 -4.11
N ASN A 330 13.17 -19.77 -3.75
CA ASN A 330 14.04 -20.95 -3.73
C ASN A 330 13.58 -22.00 -2.72
N TYR A 331 13.01 -21.57 -1.58
CA TYR A 331 12.44 -22.50 -0.61
C TYR A 331 11.18 -23.20 -1.15
N SER A 332 10.22 -22.45 -1.70
CA SER A 332 8.99 -23.01 -2.28
C SER A 332 9.28 -23.91 -3.48
N ALA A 333 10.38 -23.64 -4.18
CA ALA A 333 10.92 -24.48 -5.25
C ALA A 333 11.89 -25.56 -4.75
N SER A 334 11.95 -25.89 -3.47
CA SER A 334 12.83 -26.97 -2.97
C SER A 334 12.06 -28.27 -2.71
N ARG A 335 12.78 -29.41 -2.66
CA ARG A 335 12.20 -30.70 -2.24
C ARG A 335 11.56 -30.63 -0.85
N ALA A 336 12.04 -29.77 0.04
CA ALA A 336 11.48 -29.61 1.39
C ALA A 336 10.25 -28.69 1.42
N GLY A 337 10.16 -27.71 0.52
CA GLY A 337 9.10 -26.69 0.51
C GLY A 337 7.94 -26.95 -0.45
N TRP A 338 7.89 -28.11 -1.09
CA TRP A 338 6.95 -28.39 -2.18
C TRP A 338 5.48 -28.26 -1.81
N PHE A 339 5.10 -28.73 -0.62
CA PHE A 339 3.72 -28.68 -0.15
C PHE A 339 3.30 -27.24 0.06
N GLU A 340 4.22 -26.43 0.58
CA GLU A 340 3.99 -25.03 0.84
C GLU A 340 3.87 -24.23 -0.45
N GLY A 341 4.76 -24.48 -1.43
CA GLY A 341 4.67 -23.89 -2.76
C GLY A 341 3.37 -24.30 -3.49
N PHE A 342 2.93 -25.55 -3.31
CA PHE A 342 1.64 -26.00 -3.86
C PHE A 342 0.44 -25.30 -3.19
N ALA A 343 0.44 -25.22 -1.86
CA ALA A 343 -0.62 -24.55 -1.12
C ALA A 343 -0.68 -23.05 -1.47
N ALA A 344 0.48 -22.39 -1.56
CA ALA A 344 0.58 -21.00 -1.99
C ALA A 344 0.07 -20.79 -3.42
N LEU A 345 0.37 -21.71 -4.35
CA LEU A 345 -0.17 -21.69 -5.71
C LEU A 345 -1.69 -21.80 -5.74
N ILE A 346 -2.29 -22.66 -4.89
CA ILE A 346 -3.75 -22.72 -4.73
C ILE A 346 -4.28 -21.39 -4.20
N PHE A 347 -3.73 -20.86 -3.10
CA PHE A 347 -4.20 -19.60 -2.53
C PHE A 347 -4.09 -18.43 -3.51
N ARG A 348 -2.98 -18.33 -4.25
CA ARG A 348 -2.80 -17.35 -5.34
C ARG A 348 -3.88 -17.50 -6.41
N GLY A 349 -4.18 -18.73 -6.82
CA GLY A 349 -5.25 -19.02 -7.79
C GLY A 349 -6.63 -18.58 -7.27
N LEU A 350 -6.91 -18.82 -5.99
CA LEU A 350 -8.15 -18.41 -5.32
C LEU A 350 -8.27 -16.88 -5.25
N TYR A 351 -7.20 -16.18 -4.83
CA TYR A 351 -7.20 -14.72 -4.72
C TYR A 351 -7.33 -14.01 -6.06
N SER A 352 -6.72 -14.56 -7.11
CA SER A 352 -6.81 -14.02 -8.47
C SER A 352 -8.05 -14.48 -9.24
N MET A 353 -8.84 -15.40 -8.66
CA MET A 353 -9.94 -16.09 -9.34
C MET A 353 -9.49 -16.75 -10.67
N ASN A 354 -8.21 -17.10 -10.76
CA ASN A 354 -7.59 -17.75 -11.92
C ASN A 354 -7.05 -19.12 -11.49
N MET A 355 -7.85 -20.16 -11.72
CA MET A 355 -7.53 -21.53 -11.32
C MET A 355 -6.79 -22.32 -12.40
N ASN A 356 -6.42 -21.71 -13.54
CA ASN A 356 -5.80 -22.43 -14.65
C ASN A 356 -4.51 -23.12 -14.20
N GLU A 357 -3.62 -22.42 -13.51
CA GLU A 357 -2.36 -22.99 -13.01
C GLU A 357 -2.60 -24.10 -11.97
N VAL A 358 -3.60 -23.93 -11.10
CA VAL A 358 -4.00 -24.94 -10.11
C VAL A 358 -4.43 -26.23 -10.79
N ILE A 359 -5.25 -26.12 -11.85
CA ILE A 359 -5.72 -27.28 -12.61
C ILE A 359 -4.58 -27.94 -13.37
N VAL A 360 -3.72 -27.17 -14.04
CA VAL A 360 -2.55 -27.73 -14.73
C VAL A 360 -1.72 -28.55 -13.74
N TRP A 361 -1.44 -27.98 -12.57
CA TRP A 361 -0.65 -28.65 -11.55
C TRP A 361 -1.35 -29.92 -11.01
N MET A 362 -2.63 -29.85 -10.68
CA MET A 362 -3.41 -31.00 -10.20
C MET A 362 -3.52 -32.12 -11.25
N LYS A 363 -3.72 -31.77 -12.52
CA LYS A 363 -3.76 -32.75 -13.62
C LYS A 363 -2.39 -33.38 -13.84
N SER A 364 -1.33 -32.59 -13.91
CA SER A 364 0.02 -33.10 -14.05
C SER A 364 0.38 -34.03 -12.89
N MET A 365 -0.04 -33.72 -11.66
CA MET A 365 0.19 -34.57 -10.50
C MET A 365 -0.59 -35.89 -10.59
N ALA A 366 -1.85 -35.84 -11.01
CA ALA A 366 -2.68 -37.03 -11.20
C ALA A 366 -2.11 -37.95 -12.28
N GLU A 367 -1.79 -37.40 -13.46
CA GLU A 367 -1.21 -38.13 -14.58
C GLU A 367 0.17 -38.72 -14.25
N SER A 368 1.02 -37.98 -13.54
CA SER A 368 2.32 -38.52 -13.10
C SER A 368 2.20 -39.59 -12.04
N SER A 369 1.28 -39.42 -11.08
CA SER A 369 1.01 -40.46 -10.09
C SER A 369 0.56 -41.73 -10.80
N TYR A 370 -0.36 -41.62 -11.74
CA TYR A 370 -0.84 -42.72 -12.57
C TYR A 370 0.30 -43.38 -13.37
N MET A 371 1.12 -42.59 -14.07
CA MET A 371 2.21 -43.09 -14.92
C MET A 371 3.36 -43.71 -14.13
N LYS A 372 3.74 -43.16 -12.97
CA LYS A 372 4.80 -43.70 -12.10
C LYS A 372 4.30 -44.92 -11.31
N LEU A 373 3.05 -44.93 -10.86
CA LEU A 373 2.39 -46.12 -10.27
C LEU A 373 2.23 -47.25 -11.30
N LEU A 374 1.97 -46.92 -12.56
CA LEU A 374 1.94 -47.88 -13.67
C LEU A 374 3.33 -48.46 -13.98
N LYS A 375 4.40 -47.66 -13.85
CA LYS A 375 5.76 -48.08 -14.23
C LYS A 375 6.48 -48.85 -13.12
N ASP A 376 6.30 -48.46 -11.84
CA ASP A 376 7.06 -49.03 -10.72
C ASP A 376 6.32 -50.13 -9.91
N GLN A 377 5.02 -50.36 -10.15
CA GLN A 377 4.19 -51.26 -9.31
C GLN A 377 3.32 -52.26 -10.06
N GLN A 378 3.75 -52.72 -11.24
CA GLN A 378 3.03 -53.78 -11.97
C GLN A 378 2.92 -55.14 -11.25
N GLY A 379 3.57 -55.35 -10.09
CA GLY A 379 3.65 -56.69 -9.49
C GLY A 379 2.87 -56.98 -8.20
N VAL A 380 2.60 -55.99 -7.32
CA VAL A 380 2.19 -56.34 -5.92
C VAL A 380 1.09 -55.45 -5.32
N LEU A 381 0.93 -54.18 -5.75
CA LEU A 381 0.01 -53.26 -5.06
C LEU A 381 -1.45 -53.29 -5.54
N TRP A 382 -1.73 -53.86 -6.72
CA TRP A 382 -3.03 -53.72 -7.38
C TRP A 382 -3.95 -54.95 -7.34
N GLU A 383 -3.46 -56.13 -6.92
CA GLU A 383 -4.35 -57.31 -6.75
C GLU A 383 -5.41 -57.13 -5.65
N LYS A 384 -5.26 -56.14 -4.76
CA LYS A 384 -6.19 -55.88 -3.63
C LYS A 384 -7.01 -54.60 -3.76
N ILE A 385 -6.91 -53.87 -4.87
CA ILE A 385 -7.65 -52.62 -5.08
C ILE A 385 -8.81 -52.89 -6.03
N GLN A 386 -9.91 -53.46 -5.52
CA GLN A 386 -11.21 -53.24 -6.16
C GLN A 386 -11.64 -51.80 -5.87
N VAL A 387 -11.95 -51.05 -6.93
CA VAL A 387 -12.35 -49.64 -6.92
C VAL A 387 -13.88 -49.60 -6.99
N GLU A 388 -14.55 -49.14 -5.93
CA GLU A 388 -15.88 -48.55 -6.10
C GLU A 388 -15.69 -47.07 -6.47
N ASP A 389 -16.35 -46.64 -7.54
CA ASP A 389 -16.38 -45.25 -8.02
C ASP A 389 -16.92 -44.30 -6.94
N LYS A 390 -16.02 -43.72 -6.14
CA LYS A 390 -16.38 -42.70 -5.15
C LYS A 390 -15.39 -41.55 -5.16
N ARG A 391 -15.41 -40.80 -6.28
CA ARG A 391 -15.19 -39.34 -6.45
C ARG A 391 -14.53 -39.05 -7.80
N VAL A 392 -15.37 -38.94 -8.83
CA VAL A 392 -14.98 -38.44 -10.16
C VAL A 392 -14.94 -36.91 -10.10
N ILE A 393 -13.87 -36.30 -10.60
CA ILE A 393 -13.85 -34.86 -10.87
C ILE A 393 -13.94 -34.71 -12.38
N HIS A 394 -14.91 -33.93 -12.83
CA HIS A 394 -15.00 -33.60 -14.24
C HIS A 394 -14.05 -32.45 -14.53
N PHE A 395 -12.88 -32.74 -15.10
CA PHE A 395 -12.04 -31.67 -15.59
C PHE A 395 -12.32 -31.43 -17.08
N PRO A 396 -12.39 -30.16 -17.53
CA PRO A 396 -12.34 -29.88 -18.95
C PRO A 396 -11.00 -30.36 -19.53
N ASN A 397 -11.05 -31.13 -20.61
CA ASN A 397 -9.89 -31.48 -21.40
C ASN A 397 -9.43 -30.28 -22.27
N ALA A 398 -8.36 -30.44 -23.05
CA ALA A 398 -7.85 -29.37 -23.91
C ALA A 398 -8.92 -28.82 -24.90
N GLN A 399 -9.94 -29.61 -25.24
CA GLN A 399 -11.06 -29.19 -26.09
C GLN A 399 -12.27 -28.64 -25.32
N GLY A 400 -12.21 -28.56 -23.98
CA GLY A 400 -13.30 -28.09 -23.12
C GLY A 400 -14.42 -29.10 -22.87
N LYS A 401 -14.22 -30.38 -23.23
CA LYS A 401 -15.14 -31.46 -22.85
C LYS A 401 -14.84 -31.89 -21.42
N LYS A 402 -15.89 -32.04 -20.59
CA LYS A 402 -15.78 -32.64 -19.27
C LYS A 402 -15.32 -34.09 -19.44
N GLU A 403 -14.09 -34.38 -19.08
CA GLU A 403 -13.57 -35.74 -18.94
C GLU A 403 -13.63 -36.14 -17.48
N ASP A 404 -14.02 -37.38 -17.24
CA ASP A 404 -14.03 -38.01 -15.93
C ASP A 404 -12.57 -38.31 -15.55
N THR A 405 -11.90 -37.33 -14.94
CA THR A 405 -10.57 -37.58 -14.38
C THR A 405 -10.73 -37.86 -12.89
N SER A 406 -10.71 -39.14 -12.56
CA SER A 406 -10.70 -39.58 -11.17
C SER A 406 -9.35 -39.21 -10.54
N ILE A 407 -9.31 -38.16 -9.71
CA ILE A 407 -8.14 -37.92 -8.84
C ILE A 407 -8.18 -38.97 -7.73
N HIS A 408 -7.49 -40.08 -7.95
CA HIS A 408 -7.40 -41.20 -6.99
C HIS A 408 -6.53 -40.89 -5.77
N LEU A 409 -6.06 -39.65 -5.60
CA LEU A 409 -5.20 -39.21 -4.51
C LEU A 409 -5.67 -39.71 -3.13
N PHE A 410 -6.95 -39.53 -2.78
CA PHE A 410 -7.47 -39.97 -1.48
C PHE A 410 -7.58 -41.49 -1.32
N ILE A 411 -7.72 -42.22 -2.43
CA ILE A 411 -7.72 -43.69 -2.42
C ILE A 411 -6.30 -44.18 -2.21
N LEU A 412 -5.32 -43.57 -2.91
CA LEU A 412 -3.90 -43.88 -2.80
C LEU A 412 -3.38 -43.61 -1.38
N ILE A 413 -3.72 -42.47 -0.80
CA ILE A 413 -3.34 -42.10 0.59
C ILE A 413 -3.82 -43.12 1.63
N ARG A 414 -4.95 -43.81 1.38
CA ARG A 414 -5.52 -44.79 2.31
C ARG A 414 -5.00 -46.21 2.11
N LYS A 415 -4.46 -46.52 0.92
CA LYS A 415 -4.10 -47.89 0.52
C LYS A 415 -2.59 -48.09 0.35
N VAL A 416 -1.81 -47.01 0.27
CA VAL A 416 -0.36 -47.02 0.10
C VAL A 416 0.30 -46.53 1.38
N ASP A 417 1.42 -47.14 1.75
CA ASP A 417 2.26 -46.69 2.86
C ASP A 417 2.70 -45.22 2.68
N GLU A 418 2.70 -44.46 3.78
CA GLU A 418 2.92 -43.01 3.76
C GLU A 418 4.32 -42.64 3.27
N GLU A 419 5.35 -43.42 3.63
CA GLU A 419 6.74 -43.14 3.24
C GLU A 419 6.94 -43.36 1.74
N LYS A 420 6.33 -44.42 1.19
CA LYS A 420 6.33 -44.67 -0.26
C LYS A 420 5.65 -43.55 -1.04
N LEU A 421 4.52 -43.06 -0.52
CA LEU A 421 3.75 -41.99 -1.14
C LEU A 421 4.51 -40.64 -1.05
N ARG A 422 5.14 -40.35 0.08
CA ARG A 422 6.03 -39.18 0.28
C ARG A 422 7.15 -39.19 -0.75
N LYS A 423 7.88 -40.30 -0.87
CA LYS A 423 8.98 -40.43 -1.84
C LYS A 423 8.49 -40.25 -3.28
N ALA A 424 7.32 -40.78 -3.63
CA ALA A 424 6.74 -40.59 -4.96
C ALA A 424 6.42 -39.12 -5.26
N PHE A 425 5.86 -38.38 -4.30
CA PHE A 425 5.64 -36.94 -4.45
C PHE A 425 6.96 -36.16 -4.52
N GLU A 426 7.91 -36.42 -3.63
CA GLU A 426 9.20 -35.73 -3.65
C GLU A 426 9.97 -35.94 -4.95
N ASP A 427 9.97 -37.17 -5.48
CA ASP A 427 10.53 -37.45 -6.80
C ASP A 427 9.76 -36.72 -7.91
N TYR A 428 8.42 -36.64 -7.81
CA TYR A 428 7.61 -35.88 -8.76
C TYR A 428 7.94 -34.39 -8.72
N ILE A 429 8.13 -33.83 -7.54
CA ILE A 429 8.51 -32.43 -7.35
C ILE A 429 9.92 -32.16 -7.86
N SER A 430 10.85 -33.11 -7.75
CA SER A 430 12.20 -32.96 -8.30
C SER A 430 12.18 -32.61 -9.80
N LEU A 431 11.13 -33.05 -10.52
CA LEU A 431 10.88 -32.68 -11.91
C LEU A 431 10.66 -31.16 -12.05
N PHE A 432 9.88 -30.53 -11.17
CA PHE A 432 9.58 -29.09 -11.24
C PHE A 432 10.66 -28.20 -10.63
N VAL A 433 11.48 -28.76 -9.75
CA VAL A 433 12.49 -28.04 -8.96
C VAL A 433 13.85 -27.93 -9.67
N ASN A 434 14.26 -28.95 -10.44
CA ASN A 434 15.56 -28.95 -11.13
C ASN A 434 15.45 -29.45 -12.58
N PRO A 435 14.77 -28.70 -13.46
CA PRO A 435 14.45 -29.12 -14.83
C PRO A 435 15.69 -29.52 -15.63
N ASN A 436 16.83 -28.84 -15.41
CA ASN A 436 18.10 -29.06 -16.11
C ASN A 436 18.67 -30.47 -15.94
N THR A 437 18.25 -31.21 -14.90
CA THR A 437 18.73 -32.59 -14.65
C THR A 437 17.84 -33.67 -15.25
N LEU A 438 16.65 -33.30 -15.73
CA LEU A 438 15.58 -34.22 -16.12
C LEU A 438 15.13 -34.01 -17.58
N GLU A 439 15.66 -32.99 -18.27
CA GLU A 439 15.38 -32.61 -19.67
C GLU A 439 15.40 -33.79 -20.66
N ASP A 440 16.27 -34.77 -20.41
CA ASP A 440 16.47 -35.92 -21.30
C ASP A 440 15.59 -37.15 -21.00
N SER A 441 14.78 -37.13 -19.94
CA SER A 441 13.91 -38.26 -19.63
C SER A 441 12.60 -38.24 -20.43
N LEU A 442 12.16 -39.41 -20.92
CA LEU A 442 10.90 -39.55 -21.66
C LEU A 442 9.68 -39.11 -20.82
N GLU A 443 9.76 -39.30 -19.52
CA GLU A 443 8.79 -38.88 -18.52
C GLU A 443 8.68 -37.36 -18.43
N TRP A 444 9.82 -36.66 -18.37
CA TRP A 444 9.87 -35.21 -18.37
C TRP A 444 9.36 -34.62 -19.67
N GLN A 445 9.73 -35.18 -20.82
CA GLN A 445 9.21 -34.75 -22.12
C GLN A 445 7.70 -34.93 -22.22
N ARG A 446 7.15 -36.07 -21.76
CA ARG A 446 5.70 -36.31 -21.72
C ARG A 446 4.99 -35.31 -20.80
N LEU A 447 5.56 -35.01 -19.64
CA LEU A 447 4.99 -34.07 -18.69
C LEU A 447 5.09 -32.62 -19.16
N GLY A 448 6.21 -32.24 -19.76
CA GLY A 448 6.40 -30.97 -20.44
C GLY A 448 5.37 -30.78 -21.54
N ASN A 449 5.12 -31.82 -22.34
CA ASN A 449 4.08 -31.80 -23.37
C ASN A 449 2.68 -31.67 -22.78
N ILE A 450 2.32 -32.43 -21.73
CA ILE A 450 1.03 -32.31 -21.05
C ILE A 450 0.85 -30.90 -20.46
N ARG A 451 1.85 -30.38 -19.76
CA ARG A 451 1.84 -29.03 -19.17
C ARG A 451 1.71 -27.97 -20.26
N ASN A 452 2.53 -28.03 -21.31
CA ASN A 452 2.51 -27.07 -22.41
C ASN A 452 1.20 -27.15 -23.21
N ASP A 453 0.65 -28.34 -23.43
CA ASP A 453 -0.66 -28.50 -24.04
C ASP A 453 -1.77 -27.93 -23.16
N LEU A 454 -1.72 -28.12 -21.84
CA LEU A 454 -2.69 -27.52 -20.92
C LEU A 454 -2.55 -25.99 -20.84
N LEU A 455 -1.33 -25.44 -20.90
CA LEU A 455 -1.08 -23.99 -20.86
C LEU A 455 -1.40 -23.29 -22.19
N HIS A 456 -1.07 -23.90 -23.33
CA HIS A 456 -1.19 -23.26 -24.66
C HIS A 456 -2.42 -23.69 -25.45
N LYS A 457 -2.95 -24.89 -25.20
CA LYS A 457 -4.13 -25.45 -25.90
C LYS A 457 -5.34 -25.63 -24.98
N GLY A 458 -5.18 -25.51 -23.65
CA GLY A 458 -6.27 -25.58 -22.69
C GLY A 458 -7.23 -24.40 -22.81
N ARG A 459 -8.54 -24.64 -22.69
CA ARG A 459 -9.52 -23.55 -22.57
C ARG A 459 -9.43 -22.90 -21.18
N PRO A 460 -9.68 -21.58 -21.06
CA PRO A 460 -9.81 -20.92 -19.78
C PRO A 460 -10.90 -21.59 -18.92
N VAL A 461 -10.64 -21.75 -17.62
CA VAL A 461 -11.64 -22.25 -16.67
C VAL A 461 -12.79 -21.26 -16.60
N TYR A 462 -13.99 -21.70 -16.97
CA TYR A 462 -15.18 -20.89 -16.82
C TYR A 462 -15.64 -20.91 -15.36
N PRO A 463 -16.31 -19.84 -14.85
CA PRO A 463 -16.76 -19.76 -13.45
C PRO A 463 -17.58 -20.97 -12.95
N LYS A 464 -18.27 -21.67 -13.86
CA LYS A 464 -19.03 -22.89 -13.57
C LYS A 464 -18.15 -24.08 -13.15
N ASP A 465 -16.91 -24.15 -13.62
CA ASP A 465 -15.98 -25.25 -13.35
C ASP A 465 -15.15 -24.98 -12.08
N THR A 466 -15.09 -23.71 -11.64
CA THR A 466 -14.51 -23.32 -10.34
C THR A 466 -15.26 -23.94 -9.17
N GLN A 467 -16.59 -24.06 -9.23
CA GLN A 467 -17.40 -24.61 -8.13
C GLN A 467 -17.09 -26.08 -7.84
N ASP A 468 -16.86 -26.90 -8.88
CA ASP A 468 -16.49 -28.31 -8.75
C ASP A 468 -15.12 -28.43 -8.07
N LEU A 469 -14.17 -27.56 -8.45
CA LEU A 469 -12.83 -27.51 -7.87
C LEU A 469 -12.84 -27.07 -6.39
N LEU A 470 -13.64 -26.06 -6.05
CA LEU A 470 -13.81 -25.60 -4.66
C LEU A 470 -14.45 -26.69 -3.78
N THR A 471 -15.45 -27.38 -4.33
CA THR A 471 -16.11 -28.51 -3.65
C THR A 471 -15.12 -29.64 -3.37
N PHE A 472 -14.26 -29.94 -4.35
CA PHE A 472 -13.20 -30.94 -4.19
C PHE A 472 -12.18 -30.53 -3.12
N MET A 473 -11.70 -29.28 -3.15
CA MET A 473 -10.75 -28.75 -2.16
C MET A 473 -11.39 -28.47 -0.79
N ARG A 474 -12.70 -28.69 -0.62
CA ARG A 474 -13.47 -28.39 0.60
C ARG A 474 -13.38 -26.92 1.03
N ILE A 475 -13.48 -26.01 0.07
CA ILE A 475 -13.47 -24.57 0.31
C ILE A 475 -14.84 -23.99 -0.03
N ASN A 476 -15.42 -23.24 0.91
CA ASN A 476 -16.71 -22.58 0.68
C ASN A 476 -16.52 -21.30 -0.16
N PRO A 477 -17.28 -21.10 -1.25
CA PRO A 477 -17.21 -19.87 -2.05
C PRO A 477 -17.39 -18.57 -1.26
N LYS A 478 -18.22 -18.58 -0.19
CA LYS A 478 -18.41 -17.41 0.67
C LYS A 478 -17.16 -17.05 1.47
N ASP A 479 -16.30 -18.03 1.77
CA ASP A 479 -15.07 -17.81 2.51
C ASP A 479 -14.02 -17.17 1.62
N ILE A 480 -13.97 -17.56 0.34
CA ILE A 480 -13.12 -16.95 -0.67
C ILE A 480 -13.52 -15.49 -0.91
N ALA A 481 -14.82 -15.21 -1.08
CA ALA A 481 -15.29 -13.84 -1.27
C ALA A 481 -14.88 -12.94 -0.09
N ARG A 482 -14.97 -13.46 1.15
CA ARG A 482 -14.48 -12.76 2.34
C ARG A 482 -12.97 -12.60 2.34
N ALA A 483 -12.21 -13.64 1.96
CA ALA A 483 -10.76 -13.57 1.87
C ALA A 483 -10.29 -12.55 0.83
N ILE A 484 -10.95 -12.46 -0.33
CA ILE A 484 -10.67 -11.45 -1.36
C ILE A 484 -10.96 -10.04 -0.85
N ALA A 485 -12.09 -9.83 -0.15
CA ALA A 485 -12.39 -8.54 0.48
C ALA A 485 -11.32 -8.17 1.52
N ASN A 486 -10.93 -9.11 2.38
CA ASN A 486 -9.83 -8.91 3.33
C ASN A 486 -8.51 -8.61 2.63
N LEU A 487 -8.25 -9.19 1.44
CA LEU A 487 -7.08 -8.89 0.64
C LEU A 487 -7.12 -7.50 0.01
N GLN A 488 -8.30 -7.00 -0.38
CA GLN A 488 -8.50 -5.63 -0.85
C GLN A 488 -8.33 -4.60 0.28
N ASP A 489 -8.74 -4.97 1.49
CA ASP A 489 -8.54 -4.18 2.71
C ASP A 489 -7.14 -4.38 3.33
N ASN A 490 -6.28 -5.16 2.67
CA ASN A 490 -4.96 -5.59 3.11
C ASN A 490 -4.89 -6.14 4.56
N ASN A 491 -5.95 -6.81 5.01
CA ASN A 491 -6.07 -7.37 6.34
C ASN A 491 -5.39 -8.75 6.44
N LEU A 492 -4.08 -8.74 6.69
CA LEU A 492 -3.26 -9.95 6.72
C LEU A 492 -3.72 -10.98 7.76
N ASP A 493 -4.11 -10.55 8.96
CA ASP A 493 -4.53 -11.47 10.02
C ASP A 493 -5.74 -12.31 9.58
N LYS A 494 -6.70 -11.67 8.91
CA LYS A 494 -7.89 -12.37 8.38
C LYS A 494 -7.58 -13.25 7.17
N ILE A 495 -6.57 -12.89 6.38
CA ILE A 495 -6.07 -13.75 5.29
C ILE A 495 -5.40 -14.99 5.89
N ILE A 496 -4.57 -14.84 6.93
CA ILE A 496 -3.91 -15.96 7.63
C ILE A 496 -4.95 -16.88 8.29
N GLU A 497 -5.99 -16.32 8.90
CA GLU A 497 -7.10 -17.10 9.48
C GLU A 497 -7.77 -17.99 8.41
N PHE A 498 -8.04 -17.43 7.24
CA PHE A 498 -8.60 -18.17 6.10
C PHE A 498 -7.64 -19.28 5.60
N GLU A 499 -6.36 -18.94 5.40
CA GLU A 499 -5.35 -19.91 4.94
C GLU A 499 -5.20 -21.07 5.94
N SER A 500 -5.15 -20.76 7.24
CA SER A 500 -5.04 -21.74 8.33
C SER A 500 -6.24 -22.69 8.37
N ALA A 501 -7.45 -22.16 8.18
CA ALA A 501 -8.68 -22.95 8.10
C ALA A 501 -8.68 -23.88 6.88
N CYS A 502 -8.13 -23.45 5.75
CA CYS A 502 -7.98 -24.31 4.58
C CYS A 502 -6.97 -25.43 4.83
N LEU A 503 -5.79 -25.11 5.39
CA LEU A 503 -4.72 -26.10 5.65
C LEU A 503 -5.15 -27.22 6.60
N THR A 504 -6.19 -26.99 7.40
CA THR A 504 -6.74 -27.96 8.37
C THR A 504 -7.95 -28.73 7.84
N ASN A 505 -8.35 -28.53 6.59
CA ASN A 505 -9.47 -29.25 5.99
C ASN A 505 -9.08 -30.65 5.46
N ASP A 506 -10.09 -31.46 5.10
CA ASP A 506 -9.91 -32.83 4.61
C ASP A 506 -9.06 -32.95 3.33
N PHE A 507 -8.90 -31.85 2.57
CA PHE A 507 -8.09 -31.84 1.35
C PHE A 507 -6.61 -31.62 1.65
N PHE A 508 -6.27 -30.61 2.45
CA PHE A 508 -4.89 -30.27 2.76
C PHE A 508 -4.26 -31.15 3.83
N VAL A 509 -5.02 -31.60 4.84
CA VAL A 509 -4.48 -32.38 5.98
C VAL A 509 -3.71 -33.63 5.54
N PRO A 510 -4.23 -34.47 4.62
CA PRO A 510 -3.49 -35.65 4.18
C PRO A 510 -2.19 -35.29 3.46
N LEU A 511 -2.20 -34.26 2.62
CA LEU A 511 -1.02 -33.76 1.90
C LEU A 511 0.03 -33.18 2.85
N ALA A 512 -0.40 -32.40 3.83
CA ALA A 512 0.46 -31.86 4.89
C ALA A 512 1.17 -32.97 5.65
N ARG A 513 0.43 -34.02 6.05
CA ARG A 513 0.99 -35.18 6.76
C ARG A 513 2.07 -35.87 5.92
N ILE A 514 1.79 -36.12 4.64
CA ILE A 514 2.75 -36.72 3.71
C ILE A 514 4.00 -35.85 3.57
N ALA A 515 3.85 -34.54 3.51
CA ALA A 515 4.97 -33.61 3.44
C ALA A 515 5.73 -33.43 4.76
N GLY A 516 5.25 -34.00 5.87
CA GLY A 516 5.79 -33.75 7.21
C GLY A 516 5.56 -32.32 7.71
N PHE A 517 4.59 -31.61 7.14
CA PHE A 517 4.21 -30.26 7.56
C PHE A 517 3.43 -30.30 8.88
N THR A 518 3.94 -29.60 9.89
CA THR A 518 3.37 -29.55 11.25
C THR A 518 2.85 -28.16 11.64
N GLY A 519 2.95 -27.19 10.74
CA GLY A 519 2.52 -25.81 10.99
C GLY A 519 1.03 -25.58 10.75
N THR A 520 0.56 -24.39 11.11
CA THR A 520 -0.77 -23.85 10.72
C THR A 520 -0.66 -22.69 9.75
N ILE A 521 0.56 -22.17 9.54
CA ILE A 521 0.87 -21.03 8.67
C ILE A 521 1.98 -21.45 7.72
N LEU A 522 1.81 -21.18 6.42
CA LEU A 522 2.85 -21.40 5.42
C LEU A 522 4.08 -20.55 5.74
N GLN A 523 5.26 -21.15 5.60
CA GLN A 523 6.55 -20.48 5.54
C GLN A 523 6.58 -19.39 4.47
N GLU A 524 5.89 -19.56 3.34
CA GLU A 524 5.75 -18.52 2.31
C GLU A 524 5.05 -17.26 2.85
N ARG A 525 4.00 -17.44 3.65
CA ARG A 525 3.33 -16.34 4.36
C ARG A 525 4.21 -15.72 5.46
N LYS A 526 5.01 -16.52 6.17
CA LYS A 526 6.03 -16.01 7.10
C LYS A 526 7.11 -15.20 6.38
N TRP A 527 7.48 -15.58 5.16
CA TRP A 527 8.36 -14.79 4.31
C TRP A 527 7.71 -13.48 3.87
N SER A 528 6.41 -13.48 3.52
CA SER A 528 5.66 -12.24 3.31
C SER A 528 5.73 -11.34 4.56
N GLN A 529 5.43 -11.86 5.75
CA GLN A 529 5.54 -11.08 6.99
C GLN A 529 6.93 -10.46 7.19
N ARG A 530 8.00 -11.26 7.02
CA ARG A 530 9.39 -10.78 7.07
C ARG A 530 9.71 -9.75 6.00
N PHE A 531 9.14 -9.87 4.81
CA PHE A 531 9.29 -8.89 3.76
C PHE A 531 8.75 -7.53 4.21
N PHE A 532 7.55 -7.48 4.79
CA PHE A 532 6.97 -6.22 5.25
C PHE A 532 7.63 -5.66 6.50
N GLU A 533 8.17 -6.52 7.37
CA GLU A 533 9.07 -6.09 8.45
C GLU A 533 10.35 -5.46 7.86
N ALA A 534 10.96 -6.10 6.86
CA ALA A 534 12.17 -5.61 6.21
C ALA A 534 11.93 -4.35 5.37
N LEU A 535 10.74 -4.18 4.79
CA LEU A 535 10.35 -3.05 3.93
C LEU A 535 10.50 -1.70 4.63
N HIS A 536 10.38 -1.69 5.96
CA HIS A 536 10.42 -0.46 6.75
C HIS A 536 11.60 -0.38 7.73
N ARG A 537 12.40 -1.44 7.86
CA ARG A 537 13.63 -1.41 8.67
C ARG A 537 14.77 -0.77 7.89
N THR A 538 15.33 0.32 8.39
CA THR A 538 16.56 0.91 7.85
C THR A 538 17.78 0.10 8.28
N ALA A 539 18.86 0.12 7.51
CA ALA A 539 20.08 -0.68 7.75
C ALA A 539 20.74 -0.48 9.13
N THR A 540 20.34 0.55 9.88
CA THR A 540 20.83 0.88 11.23
C THR A 540 20.16 0.10 12.36
N GLU A 541 19.16 -0.74 12.06
CA GLU A 541 18.39 -1.51 13.06
C GLU A 541 18.70 -3.02 13.09
N ASP A 542 19.69 -3.47 12.30
CA ASP A 542 20.32 -4.80 12.39
C ASP A 542 21.59 -4.71 13.26
#